data_AF-A0A3N6MI70-F1
#
_entry.id   AF-A0A3N6MI70-F1
#
_cell.length_a   1.000
_cell.length_b   1.000
_cell.length_c   1.000
_cell.angle_alpha   90.00
_cell.angle_beta   90.00
_cell.angle_gamma   90.00
#
_symmetry.space_group_name_H-M   'P 1'
#
loop_
_entity.id
_entity.type
_entity.pdbx_description
1 polymer ?
#
loop_
_entity_poly.entity_id
_entity_poly.type
_entity_poly.pdbx_seq_one_letter_code
_entity_poly.pdbx_strand_id
1 'polypeptide(L)' 'MSDEPTTITVTVKIDDTEYVRQVQGTHWARDDEGRVYVYNGETTILEVEAPYFVEAFRENDVETTATITS' A
#
# COMPACT_ATOMS: atom_id res chain seq x y z
N MET A 1 -18.89 -3.64 -9.74
CA MET A 1 -17.45 -3.58 -10.06
C MET A 1 -16.82 -4.78 -9.39
N SER A 2 -16.14 -5.65 -10.12
CA SER A 2 -15.33 -6.68 -9.46
C SER A 2 -14.02 -5.99 -9.16
N ASP A 3 -13.80 -5.58 -7.91
CA ASP A 3 -12.48 -5.15 -7.48
C ASP A 3 -11.60 -6.40 -7.44
N GLU A 4 -11.02 -6.75 -8.58
CA GLU A 4 -10.08 -7.85 -8.64
C GLU A 4 -8.87 -7.50 -7.77
N PRO A 5 -8.42 -8.43 -6.91
CA PRO A 5 -7.24 -8.21 -6.10
C PRO A 5 -6.03 -8.02 -7.01
N THR A 6 -5.16 -7.10 -6.62
CA THR A 6 -3.86 -6.86 -7.23
C THR A 6 -2.83 -6.77 -6.13
N THR A 7 -1.56 -6.66 -6.50
CA THR A 7 -0.52 -6.45 -5.52
C THR A 7 -0.59 -5.02 -5.00
N ILE A 8 -0.60 -4.90 -3.69
CA ILE A 8 -0.37 -3.65 -2.97
C ILE A 8 0.95 -3.79 -2.24
N THR A 9 1.87 -2.88 -2.53
CA THR A 9 3.17 -2.79 -1.87
C THR A 9 3.07 -1.74 -0.77
N VAL A 10 3.41 -2.12 0.45
CA VAL A 10 3.42 -1.25 1.63
C VAL A 10 4.83 -1.19 2.20
N THR A 11 5.35 0.01 2.36
CA THR A 11 6.64 0.25 3.01
C THR A 11 6.39 0.77 4.42
N VAL A 12 7.05 0.16 5.40
CA VAL A 12 7.02 0.59 6.80
C VAL A 12 8.43 0.80 7.33
N LYS A 13 8.58 1.72 8.27
CA LYS A 13 9.86 2.03 8.92
C LYS A 13 9.77 1.74 10.42
N ILE A 14 10.63 0.84 10.90
CA ILE A 14 10.72 0.43 12.31
C ILE A 14 12.20 0.51 12.72
N ASP A 15 12.52 1.24 13.80
CA ASP A 15 13.89 1.42 14.31
C ASP A 15 14.91 1.78 13.21
N ASP A 16 14.57 2.80 12.41
CA ASP A 16 15.34 3.27 11.25
C ASP A 16 15.54 2.26 10.09
N THR A 17 14.91 1.10 10.15
CA THR A 17 14.95 0.07 9.12
C THR A 17 13.64 0.06 8.32
N GLU A 18 13.75 0.08 6.99
CA GLU A 18 12.60 -0.03 6.08
C GLU A 18 12.29 -1.49 5.74
N TYR A 19 11.01 -1.83 5.79
CA TYR A 19 10.46 -3.13 5.44
C TYR A 19 9.42 -2.96 4.35
N VAL A 20 9.58 -3.71 3.27
CA VAL A 20 8.63 -3.73 2.16
C VAL A 20 7.79 -5.01 2.25
N ARG A 21 6.47 -4.85 2.26
CA ARG A 21 5.51 -5.94 2.27
C ARG A 21 4.59 -5.86 1.07
N GLN A 22 4.56 -6.92 0.28
CA GLN A 22 3.59 -7.08 -0.79
C GLN A 22 2.43 -7.96 -0.31
N VAL A 23 1.20 -7.52 -0.56
CA VAL A 23 -0.04 -8.25 -0.24
C VAL A 23 -0.99 -8.24 -1.44
N GLN A 24 -1.85 -9.24 -1.55
CA GLN A 24 -2.91 -9.27 -2.56
C GLN A 24 -4.16 -8.60 -1.98
N GLY A 25 -4.49 -7.41 -2.49
CA GLY A 25 -5.58 -6.58 -2.01
C GLY A 25 -6.31 -5.86 -3.13
N THR A 26 -7.54 -5.47 -2.83
CA THR A 26 -8.41 -4.71 -3.73
C THR A 26 -8.09 -3.21 -3.70
N HIS A 27 -7.87 -2.65 -2.51
CA HIS A 27 -7.55 -1.24 -2.29
C HIS A 27 -6.87 -1.05 -0.92
N TRP A 28 -6.35 0.15 -0.69
CA TRP A 28 -5.89 0.58 0.62
C TRP A 28 -6.53 1.94 0.96
N ALA A 29 -6.64 2.25 2.25
CA ALA A 29 -7.12 3.54 2.72
C ALA A 29 -6.33 3.99 3.94
N ARG A 30 -6.40 5.28 4.23
CA ARG A 30 -5.83 5.90 5.42
C ARG A 30 -6.94 6.59 6.21
N ASP A 31 -7.00 6.33 7.51
CA ASP A 31 -7.97 6.99 8.39
C ASP A 31 -7.50 8.39 8.84
N ASP A 32 -8.35 9.09 9.59
CA ASP A 32 -8.05 10.44 10.11
C ASP A 32 -6.91 10.45 11.15
N GLU A 33 -6.63 9.31 11.79
CA GLU A 33 -5.50 9.13 12.70
C GLU A 33 -4.20 8.79 11.94
N GLY A 34 -4.31 8.60 10.63
CA GLY A 34 -3.21 8.29 9.74
C GLY A 34 -2.84 6.82 9.67
N ARG A 35 -3.61 5.91 10.29
CA ARG A 35 -3.43 4.46 10.17
C ARG A 35 -3.81 4.01 8.77
N VAL A 36 -3.07 3.03 8.26
CA VAL A 36 -3.24 2.52 6.90
C VAL A 36 -3.78 1.10 6.95
N TYR A 37 -4.79 0.86 6.12
CA TYR A 37 -5.47 -0.42 5.99
C TYR A 37 -5.37 -0.89 4.56
N VAL A 38 -5.06 -2.17 4.37
CA VAL A 38 -5.19 -2.85 3.07
C VAL A 38 -6.37 -3.81 3.14
N TYR A 39 -7.25 -3.73 2.15
CA TYR A 39 -8.48 -4.49 2.08
C TYR A 39 -8.48 -5.49 0.93
N ASN A 40 -9.01 -6.68 1.17
CA ASN A 40 -9.43 -7.61 0.13
C ASN A 40 -10.96 -7.75 0.19
N GLY A 41 -11.68 -7.03 -0.68
CA GLY A 41 -13.11 -6.82 -0.54
C GLY A 41 -13.41 -6.06 0.75
N GLU A 42 -14.27 -6.63 1.61
CA GLU A 42 -14.65 -6.04 2.90
C GLU A 42 -13.70 -6.44 4.05
N THR A 43 -12.69 -7.29 3.78
CA THR A 43 -11.79 -7.81 4.82
C THR A 43 -10.50 -7.00 4.88
N THR A 44 -10.15 -6.49 6.06
CA THR A 44 -8.81 -5.95 6.33
C THR A 44 -7.80 -7.09 6.40
N ILE A 45 -6.76 -7.04 5.57
CA ILE A 45 -5.69 -8.06 5.50
C ILE A 45 -4.34 -7.55 6.00
N LEU A 46 -4.18 -6.23 6.13
CA LEU A 46 -3.02 -5.58 6.71
C LEU A 46 -3.46 -4.28 7.35
N GLU A 47 -2.91 -4.00 8.52
CA GLU A 47 -3.05 -2.75 9.25
C GLU A 47 -1.65 -2.26 9.63
N VAL A 48 -1.41 -0.96 9.44
CA VAL A 48 -0.15 -0.30 9.75
C VAL A 48 -0.45 0.97 10.52
N GLU A 49 0.12 1.07 11.72
CA GLU A 49 0.02 2.26 12.54
C GLU A 49 0.73 3.46 11.87
N ALA A 50 0.12 4.64 12.00
CA ALA A 50 0.63 5.90 11.43
C ALA A 50 2.14 6.17 11.63
N PRO A 51 2.76 5.94 12.81
CA PRO A 51 4.18 6.20 13.02
C PRO A 51 5.12 5.31 12.20
N TYR A 52 4.66 4.13 11.75
CA TYR A 52 5.49 3.20 10.98
C TYR A 52 5.25 3.31 9.47
N PHE A 53 4.18 3.97 9.03
CA PHE A 53 3.83 4.03 7.62
C PHE A 53 4.74 4.99 6.83
N VAL A 54 5.29 4.51 5.71
CA VAL A 54 6.06 5.34 4.76
C VAL A 54 5.23 5.60 3.51
N GLU A 55 4.79 4.54 2.82
CA GLU A 55 4.08 4.62 1.55
C GLU A 55 3.31 3.33 1.23
N ALA A 56 2.29 3.44 0.37
CA ALA A 56 1.56 2.32 -0.19
C ALA A 56 1.22 2.58 -1.66
N PHE A 57 1.41 1.58 -2.51
CA PHE A 57 1.09 1.64 -3.94
C PHE A 57 0.36 0.40 -4.39
N ARG A 58 -0.60 0.60 -5.29
CA ARG A 58 -1.31 -0.47 -5.99
C ARG A 58 -0.68 -0.65 -7.37
N GLU A 59 -0.21 -1.85 -7.71
CA GLU A 59 0.57 -2.08 -8.94
C GLU A 59 -0.17 -1.68 -10.23
N ASN A 60 -1.51 -1.81 -10.27
CA ASN A 60 -2.32 -1.41 -11.42
C ASN A 60 -2.52 0.12 -11.55
N ASP A 61 -2.15 0.90 -10.54
CA ASP A 61 -2.22 2.36 -10.53
C ASP A 61 -0.88 3.00 -10.94
N VAL A 62 0.17 2.18 -11.12
CA VAL A 62 1.47 2.64 -11.58
C VAL A 62 1.44 2.80 -13.10
N GLU A 63 0.90 3.93 -13.57
CA GLU A 63 1.24 4.43 -14.91
C GLU A 63 2.76 4.75 -14.88
N THR A 64 3.56 3.85 -15.42
CA THR A 64 5.01 4.02 -15.53
C THR A 64 5.30 5.30 -16.32
N THR A 65 5.52 6.42 -15.62
CA THR A 65 6.02 7.65 -16.21
C THR A 65 7.55 7.56 -16.23
N ALA A 66 8.09 6.62 -17.00
CA ALA A 66 9.53 6.52 -17.20
C ALA A 66 9.98 7.76 -18.00
N THR A 67 10.44 8.80 -17.32
CA THR A 67 11.15 9.91 -17.97
C THR A 67 12.60 9.45 -18.18
N ILE A 68 12.88 8.84 -19.33
CA ILE A 68 14.26 8.64 -19.79
C ILE A 68 14.74 10.01 -20.31
N THR A 69 15.42 10.77 -19.47
CA THR A 69 16.16 11.96 -19.93
C THR A 69 17.39 11.46 -20.70
N SER A 70 17.38 11.66 -22.02
CA SER A 70 18.59 11.56 -22.88
C SER A 70 19.35 12.87 -22.89
#